data_AF-A0A364MUY3-F1
#
_entry.id   AF-A0A364MUY3-F1
#
_cell.length_a   1.000
_cell.length_b   1.000
_cell.length_c   1.000
_cell.angle_alpha   90.00
_cell.angle_beta   90.00
_cell.angle_gamma   90.00
#
_symmetry.space_group_name_H-M   'P 1'
#
loop_
_entity.id
_entity.type
_entity.pdbx_description
1 polymer ?
#
loop_
_entity_poly.entity_id
_entity_poly.type
_entity_poly.pdbx_seq_one_letter_code
_entity_poly.pdbx_strand_id
1 'polypeptide(L)'
;MLRPVYRHASRQLRTPVRSAAIGKRYLHAPVSFDWQDPLKANDLLTEEEQAISETAESYCQERMLPRVLEAYRNENFDRKIIEEMGELGLLGATIKGYECAGVSSVAAGLITRAVERVDSGYRSGYSVQSSLAMGGIEEFGSEELKERLLPKMAKGQLLGCFGLTEPNHGSDPGSMETVAKEHPTKKGYYSLSGSKTWITNSPIADVLLVWAKLESTGKIRGFVVERDQCPPGTLETPPIKHKNGLRASITGMIQLDECPVSEANIFPEVEGLRGPFSCLNSARYGIAWGTIGALEDCIARTRTYALERKQFKNNPIAKYQLVQKKLADATTDAAYGILAAHQVGRLKDAGKAAPEMISMIKRQNCDRALINARTLQEVFGGNAVSDEYGIGRHVANLFVTQTYEGQSDIHYIPLQLFNTNSLYRNNRHTASPTTPHPHIHTAAMALKRINKELTDLGRDPPSSCSAGPIGDDLFHWQATIMGPGDSPYSGGVFFLAIHFPTDYPFKPPKVNFTTRIYHPNINSNGSICLDILRDQWSPALTISKVLLSICSMLTDPNPDDPLVPEIAHVYKTDRSRYESTAREWTRKYAI
;
A
#
# COMPACT_ATOMS: atom_id res chain seq x y z
N MET A 1 87.00 60.57 -24.53
CA MET A 1 86.59 61.09 -23.20
C MET A 1 85.12 60.75 -22.98
N LEU A 2 84.81 60.19 -21.80
CA LEU A 2 83.55 60.28 -21.03
C LEU A 2 82.21 59.75 -21.64
N ARG A 3 81.70 58.67 -21.02
CA ARG A 3 80.26 58.39 -20.72
C ARG A 3 79.63 59.57 -19.92
N PRO A 4 78.31 59.67 -19.59
CA PRO A 4 77.18 58.70 -19.69
C PRO A 4 75.71 59.27 -19.90
N VAL A 5 74.73 58.33 -20.10
CA VAL A 5 73.41 58.14 -19.40
C VAL A 5 72.21 59.12 -19.53
N TYR A 6 71.14 58.59 -20.16
CA TYR A 6 69.68 58.44 -19.82
C TYR A 6 68.69 59.57 -19.40
N ARG A 7 67.45 59.32 -19.88
CA ARG A 7 66.08 59.57 -19.34
C ARG A 7 65.56 61.03 -19.43
N HIS A 8 64.27 61.34 -19.68
CA HIS A 8 62.98 60.63 -19.69
C HIS A 8 62.00 61.46 -20.55
N ALA A 9 61.04 60.84 -21.24
CA ALA A 9 59.91 61.54 -21.87
C ALA A 9 58.57 61.04 -21.33
N SER A 10 57.72 62.01 -21.01
CA SER A 10 56.42 61.96 -20.36
C SER A 10 55.30 61.57 -21.33
N ARG A 11 54.35 60.74 -20.87
CA ARG A 11 53.07 60.56 -21.55
C ARG A 11 51.92 60.46 -20.53
N GLN A 12 50.96 61.36 -20.68
CA GLN A 12 49.78 61.53 -19.84
C GLN A 12 48.90 60.26 -19.82
N LEU A 13 48.51 59.83 -18.63
CA LEU A 13 47.55 58.75 -18.40
C LEU A 13 46.15 59.35 -18.19
N ARG A 14 45.20 58.91 -19.02
CA ARG A 14 43.76 59.06 -18.75
C ARG A 14 43.39 58.12 -17.60
N THR A 15 42.81 58.65 -16.54
CA THR A 15 42.21 57.90 -15.43
C THR A 15 40.84 57.36 -15.86
N PRO A 16 40.59 56.04 -15.83
CA PRO A 16 39.24 55.53 -15.74
C PRO A 16 38.82 55.49 -14.27
N VAL A 17 37.70 56.14 -13.96
CA VAL A 17 37.03 56.02 -12.66
C VAL A 17 36.59 54.55 -12.51
N ARG A 18 37.31 53.77 -11.70
CA ARG A 18 36.85 52.46 -11.24
C ARG A 18 35.75 52.70 -10.22
N SER A 19 34.50 52.42 -10.62
CA SER A 19 33.43 52.14 -9.66
C SER A 19 33.89 50.95 -8.80
N ALA A 20 34.20 51.22 -7.53
CA ALA A 20 34.44 50.18 -6.55
C ALA A 20 33.08 49.55 -6.21
N ALA A 21 32.70 48.51 -6.94
CA ALA A 21 31.67 47.61 -6.47
C ALA A 21 32.19 46.96 -5.17
N ILE A 22 31.74 47.47 -4.03
CA ILE A 22 31.90 46.80 -2.73
C ILE A 22 31.00 45.56 -2.79
N GLY A 23 31.50 44.50 -3.42
CA GLY A 23 30.91 43.19 -3.28
C GLY A 23 31.06 42.78 -1.83
N LYS A 24 29.95 42.74 -1.09
CA LYS A 24 29.88 42.05 0.20
C LYS A 24 30.28 40.59 -0.03
N ARG A 25 31.57 40.27 0.10
CA ARG A 25 32.00 38.88 0.33
C ARG A 25 31.57 38.55 1.74
N TYR A 26 30.40 37.95 1.88
CA TYR A 26 30.03 37.28 3.11
C TYR A 26 31.09 36.19 3.36
N LEU A 27 31.99 36.44 4.31
CA LEU A 27 32.82 35.42 4.92
C LEU A 27 31.91 34.55 5.79
N HIS A 28 31.06 33.74 5.16
CA HIS A 28 30.44 32.63 5.86
C HIS A 28 31.52 31.58 6.08
N ALA A 29 31.77 31.23 7.35
CA ALA A 29 32.44 29.98 7.64
C ALA A 29 31.67 28.87 6.90
N PRO A 30 32.35 27.95 6.17
CA PRO A 30 31.66 26.91 5.43
C PRO A 30 30.89 26.04 6.45
N VAL A 31 29.56 26.02 6.33
CA VAL A 31 28.72 25.10 7.10
C VAL A 31 29.11 23.68 6.70
N SER A 32 29.41 22.83 7.68
CA SER A 32 29.79 21.44 7.42
C SER A 32 28.57 20.62 6.98
N PHE A 33 28.70 19.92 5.85
CA PHE A 33 27.70 18.96 5.39
C PHE A 33 27.93 17.62 6.07
N ASP A 34 26.89 17.10 6.71
CA ASP A 34 26.89 15.77 7.30
C ASP A 34 26.16 14.80 6.36
N TRP A 35 26.86 13.77 5.88
CA TRP A 35 26.26 12.80 4.97
C TRP A 35 25.32 11.82 5.67
N GLN A 36 25.43 11.66 7.00
CA GLN A 36 24.56 10.80 7.80
C GLN A 36 23.22 11.47 8.08
N ASP A 37 23.20 12.81 8.13
CA ASP A 37 22.01 13.62 8.25
C ASP A 37 22.03 14.83 7.27
N PRO A 38 21.84 14.59 5.96
CA PRO A 38 22.02 15.60 4.91
C PRO A 38 21.14 16.84 5.04
N LEU A 39 19.97 16.68 5.65
CA LEU A 39 18.95 17.73 5.79
C LEU A 39 18.71 18.14 7.24
N LYS A 40 19.59 17.72 8.16
CA LYS A 40 19.48 18.04 9.59
C LYS A 40 18.12 17.67 10.18
N ALA A 41 17.64 16.46 9.85
CA ALA A 41 16.41 15.91 10.39
C ALA A 41 16.46 15.79 11.92
N ASN A 42 17.65 15.59 12.51
CA ASN A 42 17.83 15.54 13.96
C ASN A 42 17.50 16.88 14.64
N ASP A 43 17.70 18.01 13.96
CA ASP A 43 17.38 19.35 14.49
C ASP A 43 15.85 19.56 14.65
N LEU A 44 15.03 18.67 14.08
CA LEU A 44 13.56 18.70 14.18
C LEU A 44 13.01 17.86 15.34
N LEU A 45 13.87 17.07 16.00
CA LEU A 45 13.49 16.19 17.08
C LEU A 45 13.43 16.93 18.41
N THR A 46 12.55 16.48 19.30
CA THR A 46 12.59 16.91 20.70
C THR A 46 13.74 16.22 21.44
N GLU A 47 14.16 16.77 22.59
CA GLU A 47 15.18 16.13 23.44
C GLU A 47 14.77 14.70 23.86
N GLU A 48 13.48 14.50 24.14
CA GLU A 48 12.92 13.18 24.48
C GLU A 48 13.01 12.21 23.30
N GLU A 49 12.65 12.64 22.09
CA GLU A 49 12.73 11.81 20.89
C GLU A 49 14.17 11.44 20.54
N GLN A 50 15.09 12.38 20.74
CA GLN A 50 16.51 12.14 20.54
C GLN A 50 17.03 11.10 21.55
N ALA A 51 16.70 11.24 22.83
CA ALA A 51 17.10 10.28 23.86
C ALA A 51 16.55 8.87 23.61
N ILE A 52 15.29 8.76 23.16
CA ILE A 52 14.67 7.48 22.77
C ILE A 52 15.36 6.89 21.55
N SER A 53 15.66 7.71 20.54
CA SER A 53 16.38 7.25 19.34
C SER A 53 17.77 6.71 19.69
N GLU A 54 18.51 7.40 20.56
CA GLU A 54 19.84 6.97 21.01
C GLU A 54 19.78 5.66 21.80
N THR A 55 18.80 5.52 22.70
CA THR A 55 18.55 4.29 23.46
C THR A 55 18.22 3.12 22.55
N ALA A 56 17.31 3.31 21.59
CA ALA A 56 16.93 2.29 20.63
C ALA A 56 18.10 1.89 19.73
N GLU A 57 18.88 2.84 19.23
CA GLU A 57 20.04 2.57 18.38
C GLU A 57 21.13 1.81 19.14
N SER A 58 21.48 2.22 20.37
CA SER A 58 22.47 1.50 21.20
C SER A 58 22.04 0.04 21.43
N TYR A 59 20.79 -0.18 21.84
CA TYR A 59 20.25 -1.54 22.00
C TYR A 59 20.34 -2.36 20.70
N CYS A 60 19.92 -1.77 19.57
CA CYS A 60 19.94 -2.45 18.27
C CYS A 60 21.35 -2.81 17.83
N GLN A 61 22.32 -1.90 17.96
CA GLN A 61 23.71 -2.14 17.54
C GLN A 61 24.45 -3.10 18.49
N GLU A 62 24.25 -3.00 19.80
CA GLU A 62 25.00 -3.79 20.79
C GLU A 62 24.41 -5.17 21.02
N ARG A 63 23.07 -5.32 20.97
CA ARG A 63 22.38 -6.55 21.36
C ARG A 63 21.69 -7.27 20.22
N MET A 64 21.07 -6.57 19.27
CA MET A 64 20.37 -7.22 18.13
C MET A 64 21.31 -7.57 16.97
N LEU A 65 22.16 -6.62 16.53
CA LEU A 65 23.02 -6.78 15.36
C LEU A 65 23.93 -8.02 15.45
N PRO A 66 24.57 -8.35 16.59
CA PRO A 66 25.40 -9.54 16.68
C PRO A 66 24.64 -10.86 16.47
N ARG A 67 23.32 -10.89 16.70
CA ARG A 67 22.48 -12.10 16.59
C ARG A 67 21.97 -12.35 15.18
N VAL A 68 21.87 -11.31 14.35
CA VAL A 68 21.08 -11.35 13.11
C VAL A 68 21.59 -12.36 12.08
N LEU A 69 22.91 -12.55 11.97
CA LEU A 69 23.49 -13.42 10.95
C LEU A 69 23.04 -14.88 11.16
N GLU A 70 23.24 -15.39 12.37
CA GLU A 70 22.83 -16.76 12.72
C GLU A 70 21.31 -16.91 12.80
N ALA A 71 20.60 -15.89 13.28
CA ALA A 71 19.13 -15.87 13.26
C ALA A 71 18.58 -16.01 11.82
N TYR A 72 19.16 -15.27 10.87
CA TYR A 72 18.75 -15.28 9.47
C TYR A 72 19.12 -16.60 8.75
N ARG A 73 20.28 -17.18 9.03
CA ARG A 73 20.70 -18.49 8.49
C ARG A 73 19.74 -19.59 8.93
N ASN A 74 19.46 -19.64 10.23
CA ASN A 74 18.74 -20.74 10.87
C ASN A 74 17.21 -20.56 10.93
N GLU A 75 16.69 -19.47 10.39
CA GLU A 75 15.26 -19.11 10.44
C GLU A 75 14.69 -19.07 11.87
N ASN A 76 15.48 -18.51 12.79
CA ASN A 76 15.17 -18.50 14.21
C ASN A 76 14.98 -17.08 14.74
N PHE A 77 13.91 -16.86 15.50
CA PHE A 77 13.65 -15.60 16.20
C PHE A 77 13.82 -15.84 17.71
N ASP A 78 14.74 -15.10 18.33
CA ASP A 78 14.97 -15.17 19.78
C ASP A 78 13.89 -14.36 20.52
N ARG A 79 13.02 -15.06 21.26
CA ARG A 79 11.95 -14.44 22.05
C ARG A 79 12.47 -13.40 23.04
N LYS A 80 13.70 -13.55 23.53
CA LYS A 80 14.31 -12.58 24.46
C LYS A 80 14.42 -11.19 23.88
N ILE A 81 14.46 -11.04 22.54
CA ILE A 81 14.47 -9.72 21.90
C ILE A 81 13.24 -8.90 22.34
N ILE A 82 12.05 -9.52 22.39
CA ILE A 82 10.82 -8.82 22.80
C ILE A 82 10.86 -8.51 24.31
N GLU A 83 11.35 -9.42 25.14
CA GLU A 83 11.52 -9.20 26.58
C GLU A 83 12.46 -8.01 26.86
N GLU A 84 13.63 -7.99 26.22
CA GLU A 84 14.63 -6.93 26.33
C GLU A 84 14.08 -5.56 25.85
N MET A 85 13.30 -5.55 24.76
CA MET A 85 12.63 -4.34 24.30
C MET A 85 11.57 -3.86 25.29
N GLY A 86 10.90 -4.77 26.00
CA GLY A 86 9.95 -4.45 27.04
C GLY A 86 10.60 -3.86 28.30
N GLU A 87 11.75 -4.38 28.71
CA GLU A 87 12.56 -3.82 29.81
C GLU A 87 12.97 -2.37 29.56
N LEU A 88 13.21 -2.02 28.29
CA LEU A 88 13.56 -0.67 27.84
C LEU A 88 12.34 0.22 27.55
N GLY A 89 11.11 -0.29 27.69
CA GLY A 89 9.87 0.46 27.43
C GLY A 89 9.62 0.78 25.95
N LEU A 90 10.20 0.00 25.02
CA LEU A 90 10.09 0.26 23.58
C LEU A 90 8.81 -0.32 22.96
N LEU A 91 8.19 -1.32 23.59
CA LEU A 91 6.98 -1.99 23.12
C LEU A 91 5.73 -1.14 23.40
N GLY A 92 4.82 -1.07 22.42
CA GLY A 92 3.60 -0.29 22.56
C GLY A 92 3.86 1.19 22.87
N ALA A 93 5.00 1.73 22.44
CA ALA A 93 5.54 3.00 22.92
C ALA A 93 4.54 4.18 22.90
N THR A 94 3.62 4.23 21.94
CA THR A 94 2.61 5.30 21.81
C THR A 94 1.39 5.13 22.72
N ILE A 95 1.20 3.96 23.33
CA ILE A 95 0.06 3.66 24.20
C ILE A 95 0.23 4.43 25.51
N LYS A 96 -0.83 5.11 25.94
CA LYS A 96 -0.84 5.88 27.19
C LYS A 96 -1.38 5.01 28.32
N GLY A 97 -0.62 4.91 29.41
CA GLY A 97 -0.97 4.03 30.53
C GLY A 97 -0.54 2.58 30.29
N TYR A 98 -1.08 1.65 31.08
CA TYR A 98 -0.81 0.21 30.98
C TYR A 98 0.69 -0.15 30.95
N GLU A 99 1.51 0.58 31.71
CA GLU A 99 2.98 0.44 31.76
C GLU A 99 3.71 0.70 30.42
N CYS A 100 3.03 1.30 29.43
CA CYS A 100 3.62 1.76 28.19
C CYS A 100 4.17 3.19 28.34
N ALA A 101 5.15 3.56 27.50
CA ALA A 101 5.87 4.82 27.61
C ALA A 101 5.02 6.08 27.27
N GLY A 102 3.98 5.96 26.44
CA GLY A 102 3.10 7.07 26.06
C GLY A 102 3.77 8.15 25.20
N VAL A 103 4.78 7.79 24.40
CA VAL A 103 5.61 8.71 23.61
C VAL A 103 4.98 9.11 22.28
N SER A 104 5.58 10.08 21.59
CA SER A 104 5.09 10.59 20.29
C SER A 104 5.13 9.54 19.18
N SER A 105 4.34 9.75 18.12
CA SER A 105 4.41 8.91 16.91
C SER A 105 5.80 9.01 16.25
N VAL A 106 6.48 10.14 16.37
CA VAL A 106 7.85 10.31 15.85
C VAL A 106 8.84 9.46 16.63
N ALA A 107 8.78 9.45 17.97
CA ALA A 107 9.61 8.59 18.81
C ALA A 107 9.44 7.11 18.45
N ALA A 108 8.20 6.64 18.29
CA ALA A 108 7.94 5.26 17.86
C ALA A 108 8.46 4.97 16.44
N GLY A 109 8.41 5.96 15.54
CA GLY A 109 9.03 5.87 14.21
C GLY A 109 10.56 5.69 14.29
N LEU A 110 11.23 6.43 15.17
CA LEU A 110 12.68 6.34 15.40
C LEU A 110 13.08 4.97 15.96
N ILE A 111 12.31 4.42 16.92
CA ILE A 111 12.51 3.04 17.41
C ILE A 111 12.41 2.06 16.23
N THR A 112 11.36 2.18 15.42
CA THR A 112 11.14 1.30 14.27
C THR A 112 12.27 1.39 13.24
N ARG A 113 12.79 2.60 13.00
CA ARG A 113 13.96 2.87 12.14
C ARG A 113 15.22 2.18 12.65
N ALA A 114 15.53 2.30 13.94
CA ALA A 114 16.70 1.66 14.56
C ALA A 114 16.64 0.12 14.46
N VAL A 115 15.46 -0.48 14.71
CA VAL A 115 15.29 -1.94 14.65
C VAL A 115 15.45 -2.47 13.22
N GLU A 116 14.85 -1.82 12.21
CA GLU A 116 14.96 -2.29 10.82
C GLU A 116 16.32 -1.99 10.19
N ARG A 117 17.06 -1.00 10.69
CA ARG A 117 18.47 -0.81 10.36
C ARG A 117 19.30 -2.08 10.63
N VAL A 118 18.92 -2.86 11.65
CA VAL A 118 19.46 -4.20 11.88
C VAL A 118 18.81 -5.21 10.94
N ASP A 119 17.50 -5.42 11.04
CA ASP A 119 16.77 -6.39 10.21
C ASP A 119 15.26 -6.12 10.17
N SER A 120 14.68 -6.17 8.96
CA SER A 120 13.22 -6.06 8.76
C SER A 120 12.42 -7.16 9.48
N GLY A 121 13.00 -8.34 9.70
CA GLY A 121 12.37 -9.44 10.42
C GLY A 121 12.18 -9.13 11.90
N TYR A 122 13.20 -8.57 12.56
CA TYR A 122 13.09 -8.07 13.93
C TYR A 122 12.07 -6.93 14.03
N ARG A 123 12.13 -5.97 13.10
CA ARG A 123 11.12 -4.91 13.04
C ARG A 123 9.73 -5.47 12.81
N SER A 124 9.57 -6.54 12.02
CA SER A 124 8.26 -7.18 11.81
C SER A 124 7.71 -7.79 13.09
N GLY A 125 8.54 -8.47 13.90
CA GLY A 125 8.13 -8.98 15.20
C GLY A 125 7.70 -7.85 16.13
N TYR A 126 8.49 -6.76 16.16
CA TYR A 126 8.19 -5.54 16.93
C TYR A 126 6.88 -4.85 16.51
N SER A 127 6.66 -4.62 15.20
CA SER A 127 5.46 -3.96 14.70
C SER A 127 4.19 -4.78 14.96
N VAL A 128 4.29 -6.11 14.88
CA VAL A 128 3.17 -7.00 15.21
C VAL A 128 2.82 -6.91 16.70
N GLN A 129 3.82 -6.91 17.58
CA GLN A 129 3.62 -6.72 19.02
C GLN A 129 2.97 -5.36 19.31
N SER A 130 3.61 -4.27 18.87
CA SER A 130 3.26 -2.90 19.29
C SER A 130 2.05 -2.33 18.55
N SER A 131 2.06 -2.37 17.21
CA SER A 131 1.08 -1.65 16.39
C SER A 131 -0.16 -2.48 16.07
N LEU A 132 -0.01 -3.81 15.95
CA LEU A 132 -1.12 -4.68 15.56
C LEU A 132 -1.82 -5.31 16.77
N ALA A 133 -1.08 -6.05 17.61
CA ALA A 133 -1.67 -6.75 18.75
C ALA A 133 -1.99 -5.78 19.90
N MET A 134 -0.98 -5.12 20.48
CA MET A 134 -1.19 -4.15 21.57
C MET A 134 -2.06 -2.98 21.11
N GLY A 135 -1.75 -2.38 19.95
CA GLY A 135 -2.55 -1.30 19.38
C GLY A 135 -4.01 -1.67 19.11
N GLY A 136 -4.29 -2.88 18.60
CA GLY A 136 -5.65 -3.35 18.41
C GLY A 136 -6.42 -3.56 19.72
N ILE A 137 -5.75 -4.10 20.75
CA ILE A 137 -6.35 -4.28 22.09
C ILE A 137 -6.59 -2.92 22.77
N GLU A 138 -5.65 -1.98 22.65
CA GLU A 138 -5.79 -0.64 23.23
C GLU A 138 -6.93 0.16 22.58
N GLU A 139 -7.03 0.12 21.26
CA GLU A 139 -8.03 0.91 20.54
C GLU A 139 -9.44 0.32 20.66
N PHE A 140 -9.56 -1.02 20.64
CA PHE A 140 -10.85 -1.69 20.48
C PHE A 140 -11.22 -2.69 21.58
N GLY A 141 -10.30 -3.04 22.48
CA GLY A 141 -10.57 -3.96 23.58
C GLY A 141 -11.48 -3.34 24.64
N SER A 142 -12.11 -4.19 25.45
CA SER A 142 -12.74 -3.76 26.71
C SER A 142 -11.66 -3.32 27.71
N GLU A 143 -12.03 -2.47 28.68
CA GLU A 143 -11.09 -2.07 29.74
C GLU A 143 -10.53 -3.26 30.52
N GLU A 144 -11.33 -4.30 30.74
CA GLU A 144 -10.87 -5.55 31.35
C GLU A 144 -9.75 -6.23 30.53
N LEU A 145 -9.90 -6.29 29.20
CA LEU A 145 -8.86 -6.84 28.32
C LEU A 145 -7.58 -6.01 28.36
N LYS A 146 -7.72 -4.68 28.34
CA LYS A 146 -6.58 -3.75 28.36
C LYS A 146 -5.77 -3.90 29.64
N GLU A 147 -6.41 -3.81 30.80
CA GLU A 147 -5.76 -3.93 32.11
C GLU A 147 -5.10 -5.30 32.32
N ARG A 148 -5.71 -6.36 31.79
CA ARG A 148 -5.21 -7.73 31.97
C ARG A 148 -4.01 -8.07 31.08
N LEU A 149 -3.98 -7.57 29.84
CA LEU A 149 -3.02 -7.99 28.82
C LEU A 149 -1.92 -6.96 28.57
N LEU A 150 -2.27 -5.68 28.39
CA LEU A 150 -1.33 -4.66 27.91
C LEU A 150 -0.11 -4.48 28.83
N PRO A 151 -0.22 -4.45 30.18
CA PRO A 151 0.97 -4.33 31.04
C PRO A 151 1.99 -5.46 30.85
N LYS A 152 1.49 -6.71 30.72
CA LYS A 152 2.35 -7.88 30.49
C LYS A 152 2.95 -7.88 29.08
N MET A 153 2.20 -7.41 28.09
CA MET A 153 2.70 -7.25 26.71
C MET A 153 3.73 -6.13 26.58
N ALA A 154 3.57 -5.04 27.34
CA ALA A 154 4.50 -3.92 27.40
C ALA A 154 5.87 -4.34 27.96
N LYS A 155 5.87 -5.24 28.96
CA LYS A 155 7.07 -5.88 29.51
C LYS A 155 7.63 -7.03 28.66
N GLY A 156 7.01 -7.35 27.52
CA GLY A 156 7.43 -8.45 26.65
C GLY A 156 7.18 -9.86 27.23
N GLN A 157 6.43 -9.98 28.33
CA GLN A 157 6.10 -11.25 28.98
C GLN A 157 5.06 -12.05 28.18
N LEU A 158 4.14 -11.35 27.52
CA LEU A 158 3.17 -11.92 26.59
C LEU A 158 3.46 -11.44 25.17
N LEU A 159 3.58 -12.37 24.24
CA LEU A 159 3.76 -12.09 22.82
C LEU A 159 2.42 -12.13 22.09
N GLY A 160 2.20 -11.12 21.26
CA GLY A 160 1.04 -10.95 20.41
C GLY A 160 1.32 -11.39 18.97
N CYS A 161 0.29 -11.90 18.30
CA CYS A 161 0.21 -11.96 16.85
C CYS A 161 -1.14 -11.47 16.32
N PHE A 162 -1.21 -11.18 15.01
CA PHE A 162 -2.37 -10.59 14.37
C PHE A 162 -2.85 -11.43 13.19
N GLY A 163 -3.98 -12.12 13.35
CA GLY A 163 -4.57 -13.04 12.39
C GLY A 163 -5.65 -12.40 11.53
N LEU A 164 -5.28 -11.90 10.34
CA LEU A 164 -6.21 -11.34 9.35
C LEU A 164 -6.20 -12.15 8.05
N THR A 165 -5.03 -12.22 7.40
CA THR A 165 -4.81 -12.85 6.10
C THR A 165 -5.09 -14.35 6.11
N GLU A 166 -5.71 -14.83 5.04
CA GLU A 166 -6.05 -16.23 4.83
C GLU A 166 -5.47 -16.75 3.51
N PRO A 167 -5.36 -18.08 3.31
CA PRO A 167 -4.81 -18.65 2.07
C PRO A 167 -5.46 -18.11 0.79
N ASN A 168 -6.79 -17.89 0.82
CA ASN A 168 -7.56 -17.39 -0.31
C ASN A 168 -7.77 -15.86 -0.28
N HIS A 169 -7.40 -15.18 0.81
CA HIS A 169 -7.74 -13.77 1.07
C HIS A 169 -6.56 -12.98 1.64
N GLY A 170 -5.77 -12.39 0.74
CA GLY A 170 -4.71 -11.42 1.07
C GLY A 170 -5.17 -9.98 0.91
N SER A 171 -5.26 -9.51 -0.34
CA SER A 171 -5.64 -8.13 -0.66
C SER A 171 -7.14 -7.82 -0.45
N ASP A 172 -7.98 -8.86 -0.38
CA ASP A 172 -9.42 -8.75 -0.07
C ASP A 172 -9.76 -9.46 1.26
N PRO A 173 -9.43 -8.86 2.41
CA PRO A 173 -9.80 -9.43 3.71
C PRO A 173 -11.31 -9.38 3.98
N GLY A 174 -12.10 -8.64 3.20
CA GLY A 174 -13.57 -8.60 3.36
C GLY A 174 -14.23 -9.94 3.07
N SER A 175 -13.62 -10.72 2.17
CA SER A 175 -14.11 -12.03 1.75
C SER A 175 -13.70 -13.19 2.66
N MET A 176 -12.99 -12.94 3.78
CA MET A 176 -12.49 -13.98 4.70
C MET A 176 -13.49 -15.10 5.04
N GLU A 177 -12.99 -16.33 5.18
CA GLU A 177 -13.74 -17.55 5.44
C GLU A 177 -13.76 -17.91 6.92
N THR A 178 -12.79 -17.45 7.72
CA THR A 178 -12.78 -17.72 9.17
C THR A 178 -14.05 -17.19 9.80
N VAL A 179 -14.78 -18.07 10.48
CA VAL A 179 -16.10 -17.82 11.04
C VAL A 179 -16.08 -17.99 12.56
N ALA A 180 -16.88 -17.19 13.26
CA ALA A 180 -17.18 -17.35 14.67
C ALA A 180 -18.68 -17.62 14.84
N LYS A 181 -19.03 -18.70 15.54
CA LYS A 181 -20.41 -19.11 15.83
C LYS A 181 -20.64 -19.12 17.34
N GLU A 182 -21.87 -19.01 17.80
CA GLU A 182 -22.14 -19.27 19.23
C GLU A 182 -21.71 -20.69 19.58
N HIS A 183 -21.05 -20.86 20.72
CA HIS A 183 -20.56 -22.18 21.12
C HIS A 183 -21.73 -23.12 21.40
N PRO A 184 -21.78 -24.33 20.82
CA PRO A 184 -22.97 -25.18 20.82
C PRO A 184 -23.43 -25.60 22.23
N THR A 185 -22.49 -25.70 23.17
CA THR A 185 -22.76 -26.20 24.53
C THR A 185 -22.39 -25.23 25.66
N LYS A 186 -21.68 -24.12 25.38
CA LYS A 186 -21.08 -23.26 26.42
C LYS A 186 -21.60 -21.84 26.25
N LYS A 187 -22.51 -21.41 27.14
CA LYS A 187 -23.09 -20.07 27.10
C LYS A 187 -22.02 -18.99 27.33
N GLY A 188 -22.12 -17.88 26.61
CA GLY A 188 -21.16 -16.77 26.69
C GLY A 188 -19.81 -17.06 26.01
N TYR A 189 -19.78 -18.05 25.11
CA TYR A 189 -18.60 -18.40 24.32
C TYR A 189 -18.96 -18.47 22.84
N TYR A 190 -17.96 -18.23 22.01
CA TYR A 190 -18.00 -18.43 20.57
C TYR A 190 -17.03 -19.55 20.19
N SER A 191 -17.37 -20.30 19.15
CA SER A 191 -16.52 -21.31 18.53
C SER A 191 -15.99 -20.76 17.21
N LEU A 192 -14.67 -20.60 17.11
CA LEU A 192 -13.99 -20.07 15.93
C LEU A 192 -13.48 -21.22 15.06
N SER A 193 -13.70 -21.13 13.75
CA SER A 193 -13.22 -22.12 12.79
C SER A 193 -12.69 -21.43 11.54
N GLY A 194 -11.49 -21.84 11.10
CA GLY A 194 -10.85 -21.27 9.92
C GLY A 194 -9.33 -21.36 9.96
N SER A 195 -8.70 -20.73 8.97
CA SER A 195 -7.24 -20.71 8.87
C SER A 195 -6.71 -19.34 8.49
N LYS A 196 -5.73 -18.86 9.24
CA LYS A 196 -4.92 -17.69 8.92
C LYS A 196 -3.54 -18.14 8.47
N THR A 197 -2.93 -17.40 7.57
CA THR A 197 -1.61 -17.72 7.02
C THR A 197 -0.72 -16.48 6.93
N TRP A 198 0.59 -16.69 6.88
CA TRP A 198 1.61 -15.63 6.91
C TRP A 198 1.56 -14.76 8.17
N ILE A 199 1.23 -15.35 9.32
CA ILE A 199 1.08 -14.63 10.57
C ILE A 199 2.40 -14.62 11.34
N THR A 200 3.08 -13.48 11.32
CA THR A 200 4.29 -13.24 12.12
C THR A 200 3.99 -13.43 13.60
N ASN A 201 4.95 -14.00 14.33
CA ASN A 201 4.89 -14.40 15.74
C ASN A 201 3.94 -15.56 16.07
N SER A 202 3.03 -15.97 15.19
CA SER A 202 2.01 -16.98 15.52
C SER A 202 2.55 -18.27 16.14
N PRO A 203 3.72 -18.84 15.77
CA PRO A 203 4.20 -20.07 16.41
C PRO A 203 4.64 -19.90 17.88
N ILE A 204 4.92 -18.67 18.33
CA ILE A 204 5.43 -18.36 19.68
C ILE A 204 4.54 -17.36 20.44
N ALA A 205 3.43 -16.92 19.86
CA ALA A 205 2.54 -15.95 20.46
C ALA A 205 1.68 -16.59 21.56
N ASP A 206 1.52 -15.87 22.67
CA ASP A 206 0.65 -16.22 23.78
C ASP A 206 -0.77 -15.68 23.56
N VAL A 207 -0.86 -14.51 22.92
CA VAL A 207 -2.11 -13.80 22.60
C VAL A 207 -2.25 -13.67 21.09
N LEU A 208 -3.34 -14.17 20.52
CA LEU A 208 -3.62 -14.09 19.10
C LEU A 208 -4.86 -13.22 18.87
N LEU A 209 -4.66 -12.03 18.31
CA LEU A 209 -5.75 -11.17 17.87
C LEU A 209 -6.23 -11.65 16.49
N VAL A 210 -7.36 -12.36 16.46
CA VAL A 210 -7.94 -12.98 15.26
C VAL A 210 -9.15 -12.19 14.78
N TRP A 211 -9.21 -11.89 13.48
CA TRP A 211 -10.39 -11.33 12.84
C TRP A 211 -11.19 -12.43 12.14
N ALA A 212 -12.47 -12.54 12.48
CA ALA A 212 -13.38 -13.56 11.94
C ALA A 212 -14.77 -12.97 11.65
N LYS A 213 -15.50 -13.56 10.70
CA LYS A 213 -16.90 -13.22 10.43
C LYS A 213 -17.80 -13.86 11.49
N LEU A 214 -18.62 -13.06 12.15
CA LEU A 214 -19.63 -13.54 13.06
C LEU A 214 -20.81 -14.12 12.27
N GLU A 215 -21.14 -15.39 12.45
CA GLU A 215 -22.18 -16.09 11.65
C GLU A 215 -23.54 -15.41 11.76
N SER A 216 -23.92 -14.93 12.95
CA SER A 216 -25.22 -14.30 13.19
C SER A 216 -25.42 -12.97 12.47
N THR A 217 -24.35 -12.24 12.13
CA THR A 217 -24.44 -10.91 11.52
C THR A 217 -23.74 -10.79 10.17
N GLY A 218 -22.89 -11.75 9.81
CA GLY A 218 -21.99 -11.69 8.65
C GLY A 218 -20.87 -10.65 8.77
N LYS A 219 -20.77 -9.93 9.90
CA LYS A 219 -19.79 -8.86 10.09
C LYS A 219 -18.50 -9.40 10.68
N ILE A 220 -17.39 -8.77 10.30
CA ILE A 220 -16.06 -9.09 10.84
C ILE A 220 -15.94 -8.49 12.25
N ARG A 221 -15.44 -9.28 13.21
CA ARG A 221 -15.17 -8.87 14.60
C ARG A 221 -13.77 -9.31 15.02
N GLY A 222 -13.21 -8.64 16.03
CA GLY A 222 -11.91 -8.96 16.62
C GLY A 222 -12.06 -9.84 17.86
N PHE A 223 -11.33 -10.95 17.89
CA PHE A 223 -11.33 -11.96 18.95
C PHE A 223 -9.93 -12.11 19.51
N VAL A 224 -9.79 -12.04 20.83
CA VAL A 224 -8.54 -12.27 21.54
C VAL A 224 -8.48 -13.72 21.99
N VAL A 225 -7.69 -14.53 21.26
CA VAL A 225 -7.48 -15.95 21.58
C VAL A 225 -6.22 -16.06 22.45
N GLU A 226 -6.35 -16.64 23.64
CA GLU A 226 -5.23 -16.89 24.54
C GLU A 226 -4.82 -18.36 24.45
N ARG A 227 -3.56 -18.61 24.07
CA ARG A 227 -3.09 -19.95 23.74
C ARG A 227 -3.26 -20.94 24.89
N ASP A 228 -2.96 -20.50 26.11
CA ASP A 228 -3.03 -21.33 27.31
C ASP A 228 -4.46 -21.72 27.73
N GLN A 229 -5.46 -21.00 27.21
CA GLN A 229 -6.89 -21.27 27.45
C GLN A 229 -7.52 -22.13 26.35
N CYS A 230 -6.81 -22.41 25.26
CA CYS A 230 -7.32 -23.22 24.16
C CYS A 230 -7.24 -24.72 24.49
N PRO A 231 -8.35 -25.48 24.40
CA PRO A 231 -8.30 -26.93 24.57
C PRO A 231 -7.34 -27.59 23.56
N PRO A 232 -6.69 -28.71 23.92
CA PRO A 232 -5.86 -29.46 22.99
C PRO A 232 -6.63 -29.83 21.72
N GLY A 233 -6.02 -29.58 20.56
CA GLY A 233 -6.59 -29.87 19.25
C GLY A 233 -7.43 -28.74 18.63
N THR A 234 -7.77 -27.68 19.37
CA THR A 234 -8.60 -26.60 18.80
C THR A 234 -7.80 -25.43 18.21
N LEU A 235 -6.52 -25.31 18.58
CA LEU A 235 -5.60 -24.29 18.09
C LEU A 235 -4.27 -24.92 17.71
N GLU A 236 -3.86 -24.77 16.46
CA GLU A 236 -2.51 -25.09 15.99
C GLU A 236 -1.87 -23.87 15.32
N THR A 237 -0.56 -23.69 15.52
CA THR A 237 0.19 -22.57 14.92
C THR A 237 1.48 -23.05 14.24
N PRO A 238 1.38 -23.85 13.16
CA PRO A 238 2.56 -24.42 12.52
C PRO A 238 3.43 -23.32 11.87
N PRO A 239 4.76 -23.41 11.97
CA PRO A 239 5.66 -22.46 11.35
C PRO A 239 5.75 -22.68 9.83
N ILE A 240 5.84 -21.58 9.08
CA ILE A 240 6.19 -21.57 7.66
C ILE A 240 7.72 -21.45 7.55
N LYS A 241 8.37 -22.48 7.02
CA LYS A 241 9.83 -22.59 6.88
C LYS A 241 10.29 -22.27 5.46
N HIS A 242 11.60 -22.11 5.30
CA HIS A 242 12.29 -21.93 4.02
C HIS A 242 11.90 -20.65 3.29
N LYS A 243 11.72 -19.57 4.06
CA LYS A 243 11.40 -18.25 3.49
C LYS A 243 12.62 -17.64 2.79
N ASN A 244 12.39 -16.93 1.70
CA ASN A 244 13.45 -16.22 0.96
C ASN A 244 13.80 -14.84 1.56
N GLY A 245 12.96 -14.32 2.45
CA GLY A 245 13.15 -13.04 3.13
C GLY A 245 12.47 -13.05 4.49
N LEU A 246 12.82 -12.10 5.35
CA LEU A 246 12.43 -12.05 6.76
C LEU A 246 12.72 -13.36 7.50
N ARG A 247 13.87 -13.99 7.21
CA ARG A 247 14.23 -15.29 7.79
C ARG A 247 14.48 -15.19 9.29
N ALA A 248 15.00 -14.07 9.77
CA ALA A 248 15.17 -13.80 11.19
C ALA A 248 13.84 -13.49 11.93
N SER A 249 12.69 -13.53 11.23
CA SER A 249 11.35 -13.43 11.84
C SER A 249 10.68 -14.80 11.82
N ILE A 250 10.00 -15.18 12.90
CA ILE A 250 9.17 -16.38 12.91
C ILE A 250 7.78 -16.08 12.35
N THR A 251 7.35 -16.87 11.37
CA THR A 251 6.06 -16.72 10.69
C THR A 251 5.38 -18.06 10.63
N GLY A 252 4.07 -18.09 10.82
CA GLY A 252 3.30 -19.32 10.83
C GLY A 252 1.88 -19.14 10.34
N MET A 253 1.08 -20.16 10.62
CA MET A 253 -0.36 -20.16 10.44
C MET A 253 -1.06 -20.04 11.79
N ILE A 254 -2.36 -19.75 11.75
CA ILE A 254 -3.27 -19.98 12.88
C ILE A 254 -4.37 -20.88 12.33
N GLN A 255 -4.46 -22.10 12.83
CA GLN A 255 -5.48 -23.07 12.48
C GLN A 255 -6.42 -23.20 13.67
N LEU A 256 -7.71 -22.95 13.42
CA LEU A 256 -8.75 -22.94 14.42
C LEU A 256 -9.77 -24.02 14.05
N ASP A 257 -9.93 -25.00 14.92
CA ASP A 257 -10.95 -26.03 14.83
C ASP A 257 -11.87 -25.93 16.05
N GLU A 258 -13.07 -25.40 15.80
CA GLU A 258 -14.09 -25.10 16.82
C GLU A 258 -13.55 -24.42 18.11
N CYS A 259 -12.52 -23.58 17.99
CA CYS A 259 -11.78 -23.00 19.10
C CYS A 259 -12.67 -22.12 20.00
N PRO A 260 -12.87 -22.47 21.28
CA PRO A 260 -13.75 -21.71 22.17
C PRO A 260 -13.09 -20.40 22.61
N VAL A 261 -13.79 -19.28 22.46
CA VAL A 261 -13.37 -17.94 22.90
C VAL A 261 -14.50 -17.32 23.73
N SER A 262 -14.17 -16.82 24.93
CA SER A 262 -15.13 -16.14 25.80
C SER A 262 -15.66 -14.86 25.15
N GLU A 263 -16.93 -14.53 25.36
CA GLU A 263 -17.51 -13.25 24.94
C GLU A 263 -16.76 -12.04 25.52
N ALA A 264 -16.17 -12.19 26.71
CA ALA A 264 -15.31 -11.16 27.32
C ALA A 264 -14.03 -10.88 26.53
N ASN A 265 -13.62 -11.80 25.64
CA ASN A 265 -12.44 -11.68 24.79
C ASN A 265 -12.78 -11.17 23.37
N ILE A 266 -13.97 -10.61 23.16
CA ILE A 266 -14.39 -10.01 21.90
C ILE A 266 -14.37 -8.49 22.04
N PHE A 267 -13.90 -7.81 21.00
CA PHE A 267 -13.95 -6.35 20.98
C PHE A 267 -15.40 -5.86 20.95
N PRO A 268 -15.86 -5.04 21.91
CA PRO A 268 -17.28 -4.75 22.12
C PRO A 268 -17.93 -4.00 20.94
N GLU A 269 -17.26 -3.01 20.38
CA GLU A 269 -17.89 -2.04 19.47
C GLU A 269 -17.43 -2.13 18.01
N VAL A 270 -16.19 -2.58 17.75
CA VAL A 270 -15.64 -2.52 16.40
C VAL A 270 -16.17 -3.63 15.51
N GLU A 271 -16.66 -3.26 14.33
CA GLU A 271 -17.17 -4.19 13.33
C GLU A 271 -16.65 -3.86 11.92
N GLY A 272 -16.59 -4.89 11.07
CA GLY A 272 -16.15 -4.78 9.69
C GLY A 272 -14.65 -4.51 9.56
N LEU A 273 -14.25 -3.99 8.40
CA LEU A 273 -12.83 -3.77 8.07
C LEU A 273 -12.21 -2.55 8.76
N ARG A 274 -13.00 -1.71 9.44
CA ARG A 274 -12.48 -0.52 10.14
C ARG A 274 -11.45 -0.89 11.20
N GLY A 275 -11.73 -1.93 11.99
CA GLY A 275 -10.86 -2.42 13.05
C GLY A 275 -9.48 -2.85 12.54
N PRO A 276 -9.39 -3.88 11.66
CA PRO A 276 -8.11 -4.32 11.16
C PRO A 276 -7.39 -3.20 10.41
N PHE A 277 -8.07 -2.40 9.58
CA PHE A 277 -7.43 -1.33 8.81
C PHE A 277 -6.85 -0.20 9.66
N SER A 278 -7.43 0.10 10.83
CA SER A 278 -6.83 1.04 11.78
C SER A 278 -5.46 0.53 12.25
N CYS A 279 -5.41 -0.74 12.65
CA CYS A 279 -4.16 -1.42 13.07
C CYS A 279 -3.11 -1.40 11.94
N LEU A 280 -3.51 -1.77 10.72
CA LEU A 280 -2.61 -1.78 9.55
C LEU A 280 -2.07 -0.37 9.26
N ASN A 281 -2.87 0.69 9.41
CA ASN A 281 -2.38 2.06 9.19
C ASN A 281 -1.31 2.44 10.22
N SER A 282 -1.44 2.02 11.48
CA SER A 282 -0.41 2.20 12.50
C SER A 282 0.89 1.46 12.13
N ALA A 283 0.78 0.19 11.72
CA ALA A 283 1.93 -0.61 11.30
C ALA A 283 2.61 -0.03 10.04
N ARG A 284 1.84 0.39 9.03
CA ARG A 284 2.33 1.02 7.78
C ARG A 284 3.13 2.29 8.04
N TYR A 285 2.69 3.11 8.99
CA TYR A 285 3.44 4.29 9.40
C TYR A 285 4.82 3.90 9.95
N GLY A 286 4.90 2.89 10.82
CA GLY A 286 6.18 2.37 11.31
C GLY A 286 7.06 1.79 10.19
N ILE A 287 6.49 1.02 9.26
CA ILE A 287 7.22 0.44 8.12
C ILE A 287 7.86 1.54 7.24
N ALA A 288 7.18 2.68 7.06
CA ALA A 288 7.73 3.80 6.31
C ALA A 288 9.03 4.36 6.95
N TRP A 289 9.13 4.35 8.28
CA TRP A 289 10.38 4.69 8.98
C TRP A 289 11.41 3.58 8.91
N GLY A 290 10.99 2.36 9.21
CA GLY A 290 11.86 1.19 9.28
C GLY A 290 12.63 0.94 8.00
N THR A 291 11.95 0.95 6.84
CA THR A 291 12.58 0.67 5.54
C THR A 291 13.70 1.64 5.19
N ILE A 292 13.62 2.89 5.65
CA ILE A 292 14.70 3.86 5.50
C ILE A 292 15.88 3.54 6.44
N GLY A 293 15.63 3.00 7.63
CA GLY A 293 16.67 2.44 8.49
C GLY A 293 17.47 1.33 7.79
N ALA A 294 16.81 0.38 7.12
CA ALA A 294 17.49 -0.63 6.32
C ALA A 294 18.30 -0.01 5.16
N LEU A 295 17.75 1.01 4.48
CA LEU A 295 18.48 1.74 3.43
C LEU A 295 19.72 2.45 3.98
N GLU A 296 19.67 3.04 5.16
CA GLU A 296 20.83 3.68 5.80
C GLU A 296 21.94 2.69 6.13
N ASP A 297 21.61 1.49 6.62
CA ASP A 297 22.61 0.43 6.82
C ASP A 297 23.22 0.00 5.47
N CYS A 298 22.40 -0.11 4.42
CA CYS A 298 22.89 -0.38 3.07
C CYS A 298 23.87 0.70 2.59
N ILE A 299 23.56 1.99 2.80
CA ILE A 299 24.43 3.12 2.46
C ILE A 299 25.73 3.05 3.25
N ALA A 300 25.65 2.88 4.58
CA ALA A 300 26.81 2.83 5.46
C ALA A 300 27.77 1.69 5.08
N ARG A 301 27.26 0.47 4.91
CA ARG A 301 28.06 -0.69 4.47
C ARG A 301 28.68 -0.46 3.10
N THR A 302 27.90 0.04 2.15
CA THR A 302 28.40 0.28 0.78
C THR A 302 29.50 1.33 0.77
N ARG A 303 29.33 2.41 1.54
CA ARG A 303 30.32 3.48 1.66
C ARG A 303 31.62 2.96 2.26
N THR A 304 31.55 2.21 3.37
CA THR A 304 32.73 1.58 4.00
C THR A 304 33.43 0.63 3.01
N TYR A 305 32.68 -0.30 2.42
CA TYR A 305 33.21 -1.24 1.43
C TYR A 305 33.87 -0.52 0.25
N ALA A 306 33.24 0.54 -0.25
CA ALA A 306 33.76 1.28 -1.39
C ALA A 306 35.04 2.08 -1.10
N LEU A 307 35.22 2.54 0.14
CA LEU A 307 36.44 3.22 0.59
C LEU A 307 37.60 2.23 0.82
N GLU A 308 37.31 1.02 1.26
CA GLU A 308 38.33 0.01 1.58
C GLU A 308 38.74 -0.81 0.35
N ARG A 309 37.78 -1.18 -0.50
CA ARG A 309 38.02 -2.03 -1.67
C ARG A 309 38.79 -1.26 -2.74
N LYS A 310 39.95 -1.77 -3.15
CA LYS A 310 40.81 -1.15 -4.17
C LYS A 310 40.75 -1.88 -5.52
N GLN A 311 40.56 -1.14 -6.62
CA GLN A 311 40.56 -1.65 -8.00
C GLN A 311 41.21 -0.64 -8.96
N PHE A 312 41.67 -1.14 -10.11
CA PHE A 312 42.37 -0.39 -11.16
C PHE A 312 43.44 0.59 -10.63
N LYS A 313 44.68 0.11 -10.54
CA LYS A 313 45.82 0.88 -9.98
C LYS A 313 45.65 1.23 -8.50
N ASN A 314 45.14 0.27 -7.71
CA ASN A 314 45.03 0.36 -6.24
C ASN A 314 44.19 1.55 -5.73
N ASN A 315 43.25 2.06 -6.54
CA ASN A 315 42.36 3.14 -6.11
C ASN A 315 41.14 2.57 -5.36
N PRO A 316 40.70 3.19 -4.25
CA PRO A 316 39.39 2.91 -3.67
C PRO A 316 38.28 3.00 -4.72
N ILE A 317 37.34 2.05 -4.73
CA ILE A 317 36.25 2.07 -5.72
C ILE A 317 35.30 3.26 -5.52
N ALA A 318 35.26 3.86 -4.32
CA ALA A 318 34.57 5.11 -4.03
C ALA A 318 35.04 6.31 -4.89
N LYS A 319 36.22 6.21 -5.53
CA LYS A 319 36.73 7.23 -6.47
C LYS A 319 35.96 7.29 -7.79
N TYR A 320 35.28 6.21 -8.19
CA TYR A 320 34.63 6.13 -9.49
C TYR A 320 33.23 6.75 -9.47
N GLN A 321 32.93 7.58 -10.48
CA GLN A 321 31.69 8.36 -10.56
C GLN A 321 30.42 7.50 -10.49
N LEU A 322 30.43 6.30 -11.06
CA LEU A 322 29.27 5.40 -11.01
C LEU A 322 28.97 4.93 -9.58
N VAL A 323 29.98 4.70 -8.74
CA VAL A 323 29.77 4.36 -7.32
C VAL A 323 29.26 5.57 -6.55
N GLN A 324 29.83 6.75 -6.82
CA GLN A 324 29.41 8.01 -6.18
C GLN A 324 27.95 8.35 -6.50
N LYS A 325 27.53 8.17 -7.77
CA LYS A 325 26.14 8.38 -8.19
C LYS A 325 25.17 7.50 -7.38
N LYS A 326 25.47 6.20 -7.26
CA LYS A 326 24.62 5.25 -6.53
C LYS A 326 24.46 5.64 -5.05
N LEU A 327 25.55 6.05 -4.40
CA LEU A 327 25.52 6.54 -3.02
C LEU A 327 24.76 7.86 -2.89
N ALA A 328 24.92 8.77 -3.85
CA ALA A 328 24.19 10.05 -3.85
C ALA A 328 22.68 9.84 -3.97
N ASP A 329 22.23 9.03 -4.96
CA ASP A 329 20.81 8.73 -5.17
C ASP A 329 20.16 8.12 -3.91
N ALA A 330 20.82 7.10 -3.33
CA ALA A 330 20.35 6.44 -2.12
C ALA A 330 20.30 7.37 -0.91
N THR A 331 21.31 8.23 -0.74
CA THR A 331 21.37 9.20 0.37
C THR A 331 20.27 10.26 0.26
N THR A 332 19.97 10.72 -0.96
CA THR A 332 18.85 11.64 -1.22
C THR A 332 17.51 11.01 -0.86
N ASP A 333 17.25 9.79 -1.34
CA ASP A 333 15.99 9.09 -1.04
C ASP A 333 15.83 8.80 0.46
N ALA A 334 16.90 8.44 1.16
CA ALA A 334 16.87 8.25 2.62
C ALA A 334 16.51 9.56 3.35
N ALA A 335 17.19 10.67 3.04
CA ALA A 335 16.92 11.95 3.67
C ALA A 335 15.48 12.44 3.43
N TYR A 336 14.95 12.26 2.21
CA TYR A 336 13.57 12.62 1.86
C TYR A 336 12.56 11.73 2.59
N GLY A 337 12.84 10.42 2.67
CA GLY A 337 11.98 9.46 3.35
C GLY A 337 11.83 9.74 4.85
N ILE A 338 12.93 10.13 5.53
CA ILE A 338 12.91 10.48 6.96
C ILE A 338 12.05 11.72 7.20
N LEU A 339 12.27 12.81 6.46
CA LEU A 339 11.51 14.05 6.66
C LEU A 339 10.03 13.88 6.34
N ALA A 340 9.69 13.11 5.30
CA ALA A 340 8.31 12.80 4.97
C ALA A 340 7.63 11.99 6.09
N ALA A 341 8.29 10.95 6.61
CA ALA A 341 7.77 10.14 7.70
C ALA A 341 7.66 10.95 9.01
N HIS A 342 8.64 11.81 9.31
CA HIS A 342 8.61 12.77 10.42
C HIS A 342 7.40 13.68 10.34
N GLN A 343 7.15 14.32 9.19
CA GLN A 343 6.01 15.20 9.03
C GLN A 343 4.67 14.48 9.21
N VAL A 344 4.54 13.26 8.68
CA VAL A 344 3.33 12.45 8.91
C VAL A 344 3.18 12.07 10.39
N GLY A 345 4.29 11.80 11.09
CA GLY A 345 4.29 11.57 12.54
C GLY A 345 3.74 12.77 13.31
N ARG A 346 4.22 13.98 13.01
CA ARG A 346 3.69 15.22 13.60
C ARG A 346 2.21 15.42 13.31
N LEU A 347 1.77 15.14 12.08
CA LEU A 347 0.36 15.22 11.71
C LEU A 347 -0.48 14.16 12.44
N LYS A 348 0.07 12.97 12.68
CA LYS A 348 -0.61 11.91 13.43
C LYS A 348 -0.81 12.31 14.88
N ASP A 349 0.22 12.84 15.54
CA ASP A 349 0.13 13.35 16.91
C ASP A 349 -0.86 14.52 17.04
N ALA A 350 -0.98 15.34 15.99
CA ALA A 350 -1.96 16.42 15.91
C ALA A 350 -3.39 15.98 15.51
N GLY A 351 -3.64 14.69 15.29
CA GLY A 351 -4.95 14.16 14.84
C GLY A 351 -5.32 14.57 13.41
N LYS A 352 -4.34 14.94 12.58
CA LYS A 352 -4.50 15.46 11.21
C LYS A 352 -3.97 14.51 10.13
N ALA A 353 -3.41 13.35 10.50
CA ALA A 353 -2.95 12.37 9.53
C ALA A 353 -4.13 11.67 8.85
N ALA A 354 -4.13 11.71 7.52
CA ALA A 354 -5.07 10.95 6.70
C ALA A 354 -4.44 9.60 6.28
N PRO A 355 -5.23 8.52 6.11
CA PRO A 355 -4.74 7.22 5.64
C PRO A 355 -3.96 7.28 4.31
N GLU A 356 -4.30 8.23 3.44
CA GLU A 356 -3.61 8.49 2.18
C GLU A 356 -2.18 8.97 2.41
N MET A 357 -1.93 9.78 3.44
CA MET A 357 -0.58 10.24 3.79
C MET A 357 0.30 9.04 4.18
N ILE A 358 -0.25 8.11 4.96
CA ILE A 358 0.42 6.87 5.37
C ILE A 358 0.70 5.98 4.15
N SER A 359 -0.28 5.83 3.26
CA SER A 359 -0.11 5.08 2.00
C SER A 359 0.98 5.67 1.12
N MET A 360 1.06 7.00 1.03
CA MET A 360 2.09 7.71 0.27
C MET A 360 3.49 7.41 0.79
N ILE A 361 3.73 7.61 2.09
CA ILE A 361 5.06 7.43 2.66
C ILE A 361 5.46 5.95 2.71
N LYS A 362 4.53 5.04 3.02
CA LYS A 362 4.81 3.60 3.07
C LYS A 362 5.25 3.13 1.69
N ARG A 363 4.46 3.40 0.65
CA ARG A 363 4.77 2.99 -0.71
C ARG A 363 6.11 3.58 -1.16
N GLN A 364 6.26 4.90 -1.06
CA GLN A 364 7.45 5.59 -1.56
C GLN A 364 8.72 5.08 -0.86
N ASN A 365 8.70 4.97 0.47
CA ASN A 365 9.88 4.58 1.24
C ASN A 365 10.22 3.10 1.00
N CYS A 366 9.24 2.19 0.95
CA CYS A 366 9.50 0.79 0.59
C CYS A 366 10.12 0.66 -0.82
N ASP A 367 9.54 1.34 -1.82
CA ASP A 367 10.01 1.28 -3.21
C ASP A 367 11.43 1.82 -3.35
N ARG A 368 11.68 3.00 -2.77
CA ARG A 368 13.01 3.64 -2.84
C ARG A 368 14.05 2.86 -2.05
N ALA A 369 13.71 2.32 -0.87
CA ALA A 369 14.61 1.49 -0.10
C ALA A 369 15.03 0.24 -0.88
N LEU A 370 14.08 -0.49 -1.48
CA LEU A 370 14.39 -1.70 -2.26
C LEU A 370 15.24 -1.40 -3.50
N ILE A 371 14.85 -0.40 -4.29
CA ILE A 371 15.56 -0.04 -5.53
C ILE A 371 17.00 0.37 -5.23
N ASN A 372 17.20 1.24 -4.22
CA ASN A 372 18.53 1.68 -3.86
C ASN A 372 19.35 0.57 -3.19
N ALA A 373 18.77 -0.24 -2.30
CA ALA A 373 19.47 -1.37 -1.70
C ALA A 373 19.96 -2.37 -2.77
N ARG A 374 19.14 -2.69 -3.78
CA ARG A 374 19.53 -3.50 -4.94
C ARG A 374 20.66 -2.84 -5.74
N THR A 375 20.55 -1.54 -6.00
CA THR A 375 21.56 -0.79 -6.76
C THR A 375 22.92 -0.74 -6.03
N LEU A 376 22.88 -0.58 -4.70
CA LEU A 376 24.05 -0.58 -3.82
C LEU A 376 24.65 -1.98 -3.67
N GLN A 377 23.83 -3.03 -3.67
CA GLN A 377 24.27 -4.43 -3.66
C GLN A 377 25.28 -4.72 -4.79
N GLU A 378 25.08 -4.16 -5.98
CA GLU A 378 26.00 -4.32 -7.11
C GLU A 378 27.44 -3.82 -6.82
N VAL A 379 27.62 -2.86 -5.91
CA VAL A 379 28.95 -2.32 -5.55
C VAL A 379 29.83 -3.38 -4.88
N PHE A 380 29.23 -4.38 -4.24
CA PHE A 380 29.94 -5.49 -3.59
C PHE A 380 30.42 -6.56 -4.58
N GLY A 381 29.95 -6.54 -5.84
CA GLY A 381 30.27 -7.56 -6.84
C GLY A 381 29.92 -8.96 -6.35
N GLY A 382 30.83 -9.92 -6.54
CA GLY A 382 30.61 -11.31 -6.11
C GLY A 382 30.36 -11.47 -4.60
N ASN A 383 30.86 -10.56 -3.75
CA ASN A 383 30.66 -10.65 -2.31
C ASN A 383 29.20 -10.41 -1.88
N ALA A 384 28.40 -9.78 -2.74
CA ALA A 384 26.98 -9.54 -2.50
C ALA A 384 26.14 -10.82 -2.31
N VAL A 385 26.66 -11.98 -2.74
CA VAL A 385 25.99 -13.29 -2.61
C VAL A 385 26.28 -13.96 -1.26
N SER A 386 27.25 -13.45 -0.50
CA SER A 386 27.55 -13.91 0.85
C SER A 386 26.76 -13.10 1.88
N ASP A 387 26.10 -13.78 2.80
CA ASP A 387 25.30 -13.18 3.87
C ASP A 387 26.16 -12.44 4.91
N GLU A 388 27.45 -12.75 4.99
CA GLU A 388 28.46 -12.05 5.80
C GLU A 388 28.50 -10.52 5.52
N TYR A 389 28.15 -10.10 4.30
CA TYR A 389 28.15 -8.68 3.93
C TYR A 389 26.82 -7.97 4.27
N GLY A 390 25.78 -8.71 4.67
CA GLY A 390 24.47 -8.18 5.11
C GLY A 390 23.60 -7.53 4.02
N ILE A 391 24.18 -7.00 2.95
CA ILE A 391 23.46 -6.25 1.91
C ILE A 391 22.42 -7.11 1.18
N GLY A 392 22.75 -8.37 0.87
CA GLY A 392 21.83 -9.30 0.21
C GLY A 392 20.63 -9.65 1.09
N ARG A 393 20.83 -9.73 2.41
CA ARG A 393 19.77 -9.96 3.41
C ARG A 393 18.77 -8.80 3.42
N HIS A 394 19.24 -7.55 3.53
CA HIS A 394 18.37 -6.37 3.49
C HIS A 394 17.55 -6.29 2.21
N VAL A 395 18.18 -6.58 1.09
CA VAL A 395 17.51 -6.59 -0.20
C VAL A 395 16.40 -7.65 -0.28
N ALA A 396 16.67 -8.87 0.20
CA ALA A 396 15.67 -9.94 0.23
C ALA A 396 14.51 -9.62 1.20
N ASN A 397 14.83 -8.99 2.33
CA ASN A 397 13.86 -8.52 3.30
C ASN A 397 12.97 -7.40 2.75
N LEU A 398 13.56 -6.38 2.11
CA LEU A 398 12.85 -5.22 1.57
C LEU A 398 11.88 -5.62 0.45
N PHE A 399 12.18 -6.66 -0.33
CA PHE A 399 11.23 -7.25 -1.28
C PHE A 399 9.94 -7.73 -0.57
N VAL A 400 10.10 -8.40 0.57
CA VAL A 400 8.96 -8.86 1.38
C VAL A 400 8.22 -7.65 1.98
N THR A 401 8.95 -6.68 2.55
CA THR A 401 8.39 -5.45 3.14
C THR A 401 7.63 -4.57 2.14
N GLN A 402 8.02 -4.57 0.86
CA GLN A 402 7.27 -3.91 -0.19
C GLN A 402 5.91 -4.59 -0.45
N THR A 403 5.83 -5.90 -0.26
CA THR A 403 4.68 -6.74 -0.62
C THR A 403 3.59 -6.76 0.46
N TYR A 404 3.96 -7.01 1.72
CA TYR A 404 2.95 -7.14 2.78
C TYR A 404 2.42 -5.78 3.25
N GLU A 405 1.34 -5.81 4.05
CA GLU A 405 0.66 -4.62 4.57
C GLU A 405 0.20 -3.68 3.44
N GLY A 406 -0.12 -4.26 2.28
CA GLY A 406 -0.55 -3.59 1.05
C GLY A 406 0.59 -3.46 0.02
N GLN A 407 0.54 -4.20 -1.08
CA GLN A 407 1.51 -4.05 -2.16
C GLN A 407 1.53 -2.61 -2.71
N SER A 408 2.65 -2.17 -3.29
CA SER A 408 2.80 -0.82 -3.86
C SER A 408 1.64 -0.43 -4.79
N ASP A 409 1.17 -1.36 -5.62
CA ASP A 409 0.01 -1.18 -6.52
C ASP A 409 -1.30 -0.87 -5.77
N ILE A 410 -1.53 -1.52 -4.64
CA ILE A 410 -2.71 -1.28 -3.79
C ILE A 410 -2.69 0.13 -3.21
N HIS A 411 -1.51 0.67 -2.87
CA HIS A 411 -1.38 2.03 -2.36
C HIS A 411 -1.58 3.12 -3.43
N TYR A 412 -1.43 2.79 -4.74
CA TYR A 412 -1.77 3.74 -5.79
C TYR A 412 -3.27 4.00 -5.87
N ILE A 413 -4.12 3.02 -5.58
CA ILE A 413 -5.59 3.14 -5.68
C ILE A 413 -6.12 4.31 -4.84
N PRO A 414 -5.87 4.40 -3.50
CA PRO A 414 -6.35 5.52 -2.71
C PRO A 414 -5.72 6.86 -3.13
N LEU A 415 -4.44 6.86 -3.55
CA LEU A 415 -3.73 8.08 -3.96
C LEU A 415 -4.22 8.64 -5.30
N GLN A 416 -4.55 7.78 -6.27
CA GLN A 416 -5.14 8.17 -7.54
C GLN A 416 -6.56 8.73 -7.34
N LEU A 417 -7.35 8.10 -6.46
CA LEU A 417 -8.68 8.61 -6.09
C LEU A 417 -8.58 10.00 -5.43
N PHE A 418 -7.54 10.28 -4.65
CA PHE A 418 -7.33 11.61 -4.06
C PHE A 418 -6.92 12.66 -5.10
N ASN A 419 -5.91 12.37 -5.93
CA ASN A 419 -5.40 13.33 -6.93
C ASN A 419 -6.43 13.70 -7.99
N THR A 420 -7.29 12.76 -8.37
CA THR A 420 -8.38 13.03 -9.31
C THR A 420 -9.53 13.80 -8.65
N ASN A 421 -9.93 13.46 -7.40
CA ASN A 421 -11.01 14.18 -6.71
C ASN A 421 -10.62 15.59 -6.23
N SER A 422 -9.35 15.86 -5.90
CA SER A 422 -8.87 17.18 -5.45
C SER A 422 -8.94 18.23 -6.56
N LEU A 423 -8.61 17.86 -7.80
CA LEU A 423 -8.69 18.76 -8.97
C LEU A 423 -10.14 19.19 -9.27
N TYR A 424 -11.14 18.35 -8.99
CA TYR A 424 -12.56 18.72 -9.13
C TYR A 424 -13.10 19.58 -7.97
N ARG A 425 -12.52 19.48 -6.76
CA ARG A 425 -12.97 20.23 -5.57
C ARG A 425 -12.56 21.70 -5.61
N ASN A 426 -11.40 22.02 -6.20
CA ASN A 426 -10.92 23.41 -6.28
C ASN A 426 -11.73 24.30 -7.23
N ASN A 427 -12.62 23.75 -8.06
CA ASN A 427 -13.56 24.52 -8.89
C ASN A 427 -14.89 24.85 -8.18
N ARG A 428 -15.03 24.61 -6.86
CA ARG A 428 -16.28 24.86 -6.11
C ARG A 428 -16.17 25.81 -4.92
N HIS A 429 -15.10 26.58 -4.78
CA HIS A 429 -15.02 27.59 -3.71
C HIS A 429 -15.70 28.91 -4.08
N THR A 430 -17.02 28.88 -4.28
CA THR A 430 -17.94 30.01 -4.10
C THR A 430 -19.34 29.52 -3.74
N ALA A 431 -19.55 28.93 -2.57
CA ALA A 431 -20.88 28.87 -1.94
C ALA A 431 -20.78 28.41 -0.48
N SER A 432 -21.41 29.17 0.41
CA SER A 432 -21.58 28.91 1.84
C SER A 432 -22.44 27.67 2.11
N PRO A 433 -22.33 27.05 3.30
CA PRO A 433 -22.99 25.77 3.56
C PRO A 433 -24.42 25.95 4.09
N THR A 434 -25.36 25.29 3.43
CA THR A 434 -26.65 24.89 4.03
C THR A 434 -26.76 23.36 4.05
N THR A 435 -27.42 22.87 5.10
CA THR A 435 -27.53 21.46 5.54
C THR A 435 -28.27 20.56 4.54
N PRO A 436 -27.92 19.25 4.35
CA PRO A 436 -28.61 18.41 3.37
C PRO A 436 -29.56 17.34 3.96
N HIS A 437 -30.68 17.16 3.24
CA HIS A 437 -31.68 16.09 3.38
C HIS A 437 -31.30 14.79 2.60
N PRO A 438 -31.90 13.62 2.93
CA PRO A 438 -31.41 12.29 2.52
C PRO A 438 -31.55 11.93 1.02
N HIS A 439 -32.48 12.53 0.27
CA HIS A 439 -32.74 12.16 -1.13
C HIS A 439 -31.77 12.78 -2.14
N ILE A 440 -31.02 13.82 -1.74
CA ILE A 440 -30.02 14.49 -2.60
C ILE A 440 -28.71 13.68 -2.65
N HIS A 441 -28.48 12.83 -1.64
CA HIS A 441 -27.20 12.14 -1.45
C HIS A 441 -26.94 11.01 -2.46
N THR A 442 -27.98 10.31 -2.95
CA THR A 442 -27.84 9.21 -3.91
C THR A 442 -27.57 9.69 -5.34
N ALA A 443 -28.35 10.68 -5.82
CA ALA A 443 -28.13 11.28 -7.13
C ALA A 443 -26.76 11.98 -7.24
N ALA A 444 -26.28 12.60 -6.15
CA ALA A 444 -24.95 13.20 -6.11
C ALA A 444 -23.82 12.15 -6.22
N MET A 445 -24.01 10.96 -5.65
CA MET A 445 -23.05 9.86 -5.77
C MET A 445 -23.06 9.24 -7.17
N ALA A 446 -24.24 9.04 -7.76
CA ALA A 446 -24.37 8.57 -9.13
C ALA A 446 -23.73 9.53 -10.13
N LEU A 447 -24.01 10.83 -10.00
CA LEU A 447 -23.40 11.87 -10.83
C LEU A 447 -21.86 11.88 -10.70
N LYS A 448 -21.33 11.70 -9.47
CA LYS A 448 -19.89 11.61 -9.24
C LYS A 448 -19.29 10.39 -9.94
N ARG A 449 -19.96 9.25 -9.91
CA ARG A 449 -19.52 8.03 -10.58
C ARG A 449 -19.60 8.15 -12.10
N ILE A 450 -20.68 8.70 -12.65
CA ILE A 450 -20.86 8.95 -14.09
C ILE A 450 -19.76 9.88 -14.63
N ASN A 451 -19.45 10.97 -13.91
CA ASN A 451 -18.35 11.85 -14.32
C ASN A 451 -17.01 11.11 -14.34
N LYS A 452 -16.77 10.21 -13.39
CA LYS A 452 -15.57 9.36 -13.40
C LYS A 452 -15.52 8.45 -14.63
N GLU A 453 -16.63 7.79 -14.98
CA GLU A 453 -16.71 6.98 -16.21
C GLU A 453 -16.35 7.82 -17.45
N LEU A 454 -16.79 9.08 -17.51
CA LEU A 454 -16.54 9.99 -18.65
C LEU A 454 -15.06 10.36 -18.74
N THR A 455 -14.45 10.68 -17.60
CA THR A 455 -13.01 10.96 -17.52
C THR A 455 -12.17 9.75 -17.90
N ASP A 456 -12.53 8.56 -17.38
CA ASP A 456 -11.79 7.33 -17.63
C ASP A 456 -11.85 6.95 -19.13
N LEU A 457 -13.03 7.07 -19.76
CA LEU A 457 -13.18 6.87 -21.22
C LEU A 457 -12.41 7.90 -22.05
N GLY A 458 -12.32 9.15 -21.60
CA GLY A 458 -11.54 10.19 -22.28
C GLY A 458 -10.02 9.96 -22.17
N ARG A 459 -9.57 9.35 -21.07
CA ARG A 459 -8.14 9.08 -20.81
C ARG A 459 -7.65 7.80 -21.49
N ASP A 460 -8.46 6.75 -21.45
CA ASP A 460 -8.14 5.42 -21.96
C ASP A 460 -9.35 4.83 -22.71
N PRO A 461 -9.64 5.34 -23.92
CA PRO A 461 -10.80 4.90 -24.68
C PRO A 461 -10.61 3.45 -25.15
N PRO A 462 -11.62 2.57 -24.97
CA PRO A 462 -11.56 1.20 -25.50
C PRO A 462 -11.37 1.21 -27.01
N SER A 463 -10.53 0.30 -27.51
CA SER A 463 -10.32 0.14 -28.95
C SER A 463 -11.66 -0.14 -29.65
N SER A 464 -11.93 0.60 -30.72
CA SER A 464 -13.15 0.49 -31.53
C SER A 464 -14.46 0.98 -30.89
N CYS A 465 -14.41 1.63 -29.73
CA CYS A 465 -15.60 2.15 -29.05
C CYS A 465 -15.42 3.61 -28.60
N SER A 466 -16.51 4.37 -28.55
CA SER A 466 -16.57 5.68 -27.90
C SER A 466 -17.88 5.84 -27.14
N ALA A 467 -17.91 6.67 -26.10
CA ALA A 467 -19.14 7.02 -25.41
C ALA A 467 -19.03 8.36 -24.69
N GLY A 468 -20.15 9.08 -24.60
CA GLY A 468 -20.22 10.35 -23.89
C GLY A 468 -21.65 10.88 -23.74
N PRO A 469 -21.86 11.93 -22.92
CA PRO A 469 -23.18 12.50 -22.66
C PRO A 469 -23.81 13.13 -23.91
N ILE A 470 -25.14 13.08 -23.96
CA ILE A 470 -25.93 13.77 -24.98
C ILE A 470 -26.35 15.13 -24.42
N GLY A 471 -25.74 16.21 -24.93
CA GLY A 471 -25.99 17.56 -24.42
C GLY A 471 -25.49 17.75 -22.98
N ASP A 472 -26.28 18.45 -22.16
CA ASP A 472 -25.91 18.77 -20.76
C ASP A 472 -26.33 17.70 -19.74
N ASP A 473 -27.08 16.66 -20.17
CA ASP A 473 -27.53 15.60 -19.27
C ASP A 473 -26.50 14.48 -19.15
N LEU A 474 -25.83 14.45 -17.99
CA LEU A 474 -24.82 13.45 -17.69
C LEU A 474 -25.41 12.05 -17.46
N PHE A 475 -26.70 11.88 -17.18
CA PHE A 475 -27.31 10.55 -16.99
C PHE A 475 -27.72 9.87 -18.30
N HIS A 476 -27.57 10.55 -19.44
CA HIS A 476 -27.94 10.04 -20.76
C HIS A 476 -26.76 10.15 -21.71
N TRP A 477 -26.22 9.01 -22.12
CA TRP A 477 -25.06 8.95 -23.00
C TRP A 477 -25.39 8.28 -24.32
N GLN A 478 -24.65 8.67 -25.34
CA GLN A 478 -24.55 7.95 -26.60
C GLN A 478 -23.20 7.23 -26.63
N ALA A 479 -23.22 5.98 -27.06
CA ALA A 479 -22.02 5.22 -27.36
C ALA A 479 -22.00 4.80 -28.82
N THR A 480 -20.80 4.63 -29.37
CA THR A 480 -20.55 4.17 -30.73
C THR A 480 -19.63 2.97 -30.66
N ILE A 481 -19.97 1.91 -31.39
CA ILE A 481 -19.16 0.70 -31.56
C ILE A 481 -18.86 0.53 -33.04
N MET A 482 -17.57 0.44 -33.37
CA MET A 482 -17.13 -0.01 -34.70
C MET A 482 -17.26 -1.52 -34.77
N GLY A 483 -17.93 -2.01 -35.81
CA GLY A 483 -18.16 -3.44 -36.00
C GLY A 483 -16.85 -4.24 -36.06
N PRO A 484 -16.72 -5.34 -35.29
CA PRO A 484 -15.49 -6.12 -35.23
C PRO A 484 -15.06 -6.65 -36.60
N GLY A 485 -13.76 -6.57 -36.90
CA GLY A 485 -13.18 -6.86 -38.22
C GLY A 485 -13.48 -8.26 -38.75
N ASP A 486 -13.49 -9.26 -37.86
CA ASP A 486 -13.71 -10.68 -38.18
C ASP A 486 -15.16 -11.13 -37.99
N SER A 487 -16.11 -10.18 -38.00
CA SER A 487 -17.55 -10.44 -37.80
C SER A 487 -18.37 -9.99 -39.03
N PRO A 488 -19.62 -10.47 -39.19
CA PRO A 488 -20.51 -9.94 -40.23
C PRO A 488 -20.87 -8.45 -40.05
N TYR A 489 -20.48 -7.85 -38.91
CA TYR A 489 -20.67 -6.44 -38.59
C TYR A 489 -19.49 -5.55 -39.02
N SER A 490 -18.40 -6.15 -39.53
CA SER A 490 -17.19 -5.46 -39.98
C SER A 490 -17.50 -4.30 -40.93
N GLY A 491 -16.89 -3.15 -40.67
CA GLY A 491 -17.09 -1.91 -41.43
C GLY A 491 -18.33 -1.10 -41.07
N GLY A 492 -19.21 -1.59 -40.19
CA GLY A 492 -20.34 -0.84 -39.65
C GLY A 492 -20.00 0.02 -38.43
N VAL A 493 -20.83 1.03 -38.17
CA VAL A 493 -20.82 1.95 -37.03
C VAL A 493 -22.19 1.85 -36.34
N PHE A 494 -22.18 1.33 -35.11
CA PHE A 494 -23.40 1.08 -34.35
C PHE A 494 -23.52 2.08 -33.20
N PHE A 495 -24.66 2.75 -33.12
CA PHE A 495 -24.98 3.67 -32.05
C PHE A 495 -25.81 2.97 -30.97
N LEU A 496 -25.52 3.31 -29.71
CA LEU A 496 -26.20 2.82 -28.52
C LEU A 496 -26.56 3.99 -27.62
N ALA A 497 -27.67 3.87 -26.90
CA ALA A 497 -28.06 4.78 -25.85
C ALA A 497 -27.82 4.13 -24.48
N ILE A 498 -27.19 4.87 -23.57
CA ILE A 498 -26.88 4.44 -22.20
C ILE A 498 -27.62 5.37 -21.24
N HIS A 499 -28.45 4.79 -20.37
CA HIS A 499 -29.22 5.52 -19.36
C HIS A 499 -28.78 5.07 -17.97
N PHE A 500 -28.24 5.99 -17.18
CA PHE A 500 -27.81 5.70 -15.82
C PHE A 500 -28.96 5.89 -14.84
N PRO A 501 -29.21 4.95 -13.91
CA PRO A 501 -30.15 5.17 -12.84
C PRO A 501 -29.57 6.11 -11.76
N THR A 502 -30.42 6.73 -10.96
CA THR A 502 -30.03 7.68 -9.90
C THR A 502 -29.27 7.03 -8.73
N ASP A 503 -29.28 5.70 -8.64
CA ASP A 503 -28.52 4.88 -7.70
C ASP A 503 -27.33 4.15 -8.36
N TYR A 504 -26.93 4.53 -9.58
CA TYR A 504 -25.69 4.09 -10.20
C TYR A 504 -24.50 4.39 -9.26
N PRO A 505 -23.51 3.48 -9.08
CA PRO A 505 -23.29 2.20 -9.77
C PRO A 505 -23.92 0.98 -9.09
N PHE A 506 -24.80 1.15 -8.11
CA PHE A 506 -25.40 0.02 -7.38
C PHE A 506 -26.46 -0.72 -8.19
N LYS A 507 -27.08 -0.04 -9.17
CA LYS A 507 -27.84 -0.69 -10.26
C LYS A 507 -27.14 -0.51 -11.60
N PRO A 508 -27.27 -1.48 -12.52
CA PRO A 508 -26.71 -1.38 -13.87
C PRO A 508 -27.32 -0.22 -14.66
N PRO A 509 -26.56 0.37 -15.60
CA PRO A 509 -27.12 1.27 -16.59
C PRO A 509 -27.96 0.47 -17.59
N LYS A 510 -28.99 1.11 -18.15
CA LYS A 510 -29.72 0.52 -19.28
C LYS A 510 -29.00 0.86 -20.57
N VAL A 511 -28.63 -0.16 -21.34
CA VAL A 511 -27.91 -0.02 -22.61
C VAL A 511 -28.73 -0.63 -23.73
N ASN A 512 -29.03 0.18 -24.76
CA ASN A 512 -29.84 -0.24 -25.89
C ASN A 512 -29.19 0.20 -27.20
N PHE A 513 -29.19 -0.67 -28.22
CA PHE A 513 -28.86 -0.28 -29.58
C PHE A 513 -29.91 0.68 -30.14
N THR A 514 -29.46 1.80 -30.71
CA THR A 514 -30.31 2.70 -31.50
C THR A 514 -30.18 2.39 -32.99
N THR A 515 -29.01 1.90 -33.42
CA THR A 515 -28.82 1.32 -34.75
C THR A 515 -29.46 -0.06 -34.83
N ARG A 516 -30.26 -0.30 -35.87
CA ARG A 516 -30.85 -1.64 -36.11
C ARG A 516 -29.76 -2.66 -36.44
N ILE A 517 -29.84 -3.82 -35.83
CA ILE A 517 -28.86 -4.89 -35.99
C ILE A 517 -29.56 -6.25 -36.04
N TYR A 518 -29.04 -7.16 -36.87
CA TYR A 518 -29.51 -8.54 -36.95
C TYR A 518 -28.60 -9.43 -36.09
N HIS A 519 -29.02 -9.76 -34.86
CA HIS A 519 -28.20 -10.48 -33.88
C HIS A 519 -29.05 -11.35 -32.93
N PRO A 520 -28.62 -12.56 -32.51
CA PRO A 520 -29.43 -13.44 -31.65
C PRO A 520 -29.75 -12.86 -30.26
N ASN A 521 -28.80 -12.12 -29.67
CA ASN A 521 -28.92 -11.54 -28.32
C ASN A 521 -29.40 -10.09 -28.32
N ILE A 522 -29.87 -9.54 -29.45
CA ILE A 522 -30.37 -8.16 -29.54
C ILE A 522 -31.73 -8.17 -30.24
N ASN A 523 -32.77 -7.66 -29.58
CA ASN A 523 -34.12 -7.65 -30.15
C ASN A 523 -34.39 -6.41 -31.04
N SER A 524 -35.58 -6.34 -31.65
CA SER A 524 -35.98 -5.22 -32.54
C SER A 524 -36.01 -3.85 -31.86
N ASN A 525 -36.10 -3.81 -30.53
CA ASN A 525 -36.09 -2.59 -29.72
C ASN A 525 -34.67 -2.22 -29.23
N GLY A 526 -33.66 -2.96 -29.70
CA GLY A 526 -32.25 -2.75 -29.34
C GLY A 526 -31.87 -3.21 -27.95
N SER A 527 -32.75 -3.90 -27.21
CA SER A 527 -32.41 -4.44 -25.88
C SER A 527 -31.41 -5.59 -26.00
N ILE A 528 -30.51 -5.68 -25.03
CA ILE A 528 -29.36 -6.59 -25.06
C ILE A 528 -29.53 -7.72 -24.04
N CYS A 529 -29.20 -8.96 -24.44
CA CYS A 529 -29.01 -10.09 -23.53
C CYS A 529 -27.55 -10.17 -23.11
N LEU A 530 -27.23 -9.57 -21.96
CA LEU A 530 -25.89 -9.66 -21.37
C LEU A 530 -26.04 -9.74 -19.84
N ASP A 531 -25.49 -10.79 -19.25
CA ASP A 531 -25.53 -11.12 -17.82
C ASP A 531 -24.95 -9.99 -16.94
N ILE A 532 -23.87 -9.35 -17.39
CA ILE A 532 -23.26 -8.24 -16.67
C ILE A 532 -24.18 -7.02 -16.58
N LEU A 533 -25.21 -6.89 -17.43
CA LEU A 533 -26.22 -5.82 -17.35
C LEU A 533 -27.44 -6.22 -16.50
N ARG A 534 -27.41 -7.39 -15.87
CA ARG A 534 -28.49 -7.96 -15.06
C ARG A 534 -27.96 -8.47 -13.72
N ASP A 535 -27.82 -9.79 -13.58
CA ASP A 535 -27.54 -10.52 -12.35
C ASP A 535 -26.04 -10.57 -12.01
N GLN A 536 -25.16 -10.44 -13.02
CA GLN A 536 -23.70 -10.34 -12.81
C GLN A 536 -23.21 -8.89 -12.74
N TRP A 537 -24.12 -7.90 -12.62
CA TRP A 537 -23.71 -6.51 -12.45
C TRP A 537 -22.99 -6.32 -11.11
N SER A 538 -21.77 -5.79 -11.18
CA SER A 538 -21.02 -5.35 -10.01
C SER A 538 -20.75 -3.85 -10.12
N PRO A 539 -20.84 -3.08 -9.02
CA PRO A 539 -20.39 -1.69 -9.00
C PRO A 539 -18.93 -1.49 -9.44
N ALA A 540 -18.11 -2.54 -9.50
CA ALA A 540 -16.74 -2.48 -10.01
C ALA A 540 -16.65 -2.52 -11.56
N LEU A 541 -17.74 -2.86 -12.27
CA LEU A 541 -17.79 -2.80 -13.73
C LEU A 541 -17.88 -1.35 -14.21
N THR A 542 -17.19 -1.05 -15.31
CA THR A 542 -17.13 0.28 -15.93
C THR A 542 -17.82 0.26 -17.29
N ILE A 543 -18.20 1.43 -17.81
CA ILE A 543 -18.79 1.54 -19.15
C ILE A 543 -17.83 1.05 -20.22
N SER A 544 -16.52 1.26 -20.06
CA SER A 544 -15.52 0.68 -20.96
C SER A 544 -15.59 -0.85 -21.01
N LYS A 545 -15.66 -1.52 -19.86
CA LYS A 545 -15.82 -2.99 -19.78
C LYS A 545 -17.16 -3.45 -20.36
N VAL A 546 -18.24 -2.70 -20.13
CA VAL A 546 -19.56 -2.99 -20.72
C VAL A 546 -19.49 -2.95 -22.24
N LEU A 547 -18.92 -1.89 -22.82
CA LEU A 547 -18.80 -1.74 -24.28
C LEU A 547 -17.90 -2.82 -24.89
N LEU A 548 -16.79 -3.16 -24.23
CA LEU A 548 -15.92 -4.27 -24.68
C LEU A 548 -16.64 -5.62 -24.63
N SER A 549 -17.48 -5.84 -23.62
CA SER A 549 -18.28 -7.07 -23.52
C SER A 549 -19.34 -7.15 -24.62
N ILE A 550 -19.95 -6.01 -24.99
CA ILE A 550 -20.85 -5.92 -26.15
C ILE A 550 -20.09 -6.21 -27.46
N CYS A 551 -18.88 -5.68 -27.64
CA CYS A 551 -18.04 -6.00 -28.81
C CYS A 551 -17.69 -7.49 -28.88
N SER A 552 -17.38 -8.10 -27.74
CA SER A 552 -17.13 -9.54 -27.65
C SER A 552 -18.38 -10.33 -28.07
N MET A 553 -19.55 -9.93 -27.57
CA MET A 553 -20.84 -10.55 -27.93
C MET A 553 -21.17 -10.41 -29.42
N LEU A 554 -20.83 -9.28 -30.06
CA LEU A 554 -21.00 -9.12 -31.51
C LEU A 554 -20.08 -10.05 -32.32
N THR A 555 -18.93 -10.41 -31.75
CA THR A 555 -17.97 -11.32 -32.40
C THR A 555 -18.40 -12.78 -32.21
N ASP A 556 -18.83 -13.12 -30.99
CA ASP A 556 -19.30 -14.45 -30.62
C ASP A 556 -20.67 -14.39 -29.92
N PRO A 557 -21.78 -14.45 -30.68
CA PRO A 557 -23.12 -14.49 -30.13
C PRO A 557 -23.34 -15.71 -29.22
N ASN A 558 -24.18 -15.57 -28.19
CA ASN A 558 -24.60 -16.67 -27.33
C ASN A 558 -25.97 -17.21 -27.80
N PRO A 559 -26.03 -18.30 -28.58
CA PRO A 559 -27.28 -18.79 -29.14
C PRO A 559 -28.06 -19.69 -28.16
N ASP A 560 -27.55 -19.94 -26.95
CA ASP A 560 -28.21 -20.73 -25.90
C ASP A 560 -29.06 -19.87 -24.95
N ASP A 561 -28.80 -18.56 -24.89
CA ASP A 561 -29.65 -17.55 -24.23
C ASP A 561 -30.01 -16.38 -25.17
N PRO A 562 -30.76 -16.63 -26.26
CA PRO A 562 -31.08 -15.60 -27.25
C PRO A 562 -32.29 -14.76 -26.84
N LEU A 563 -32.26 -13.46 -27.21
CA LEU A 563 -33.47 -12.63 -27.18
C LEU A 563 -34.34 -12.83 -28.42
N VAL A 564 -33.76 -13.35 -29.51
CA VAL A 564 -34.46 -13.65 -30.77
C VAL A 564 -34.20 -15.10 -31.16
N PRO A 565 -35.02 -16.06 -30.69
CA PRO A 565 -34.82 -17.49 -30.92
C PRO A 565 -34.73 -17.88 -32.39
N GLU A 566 -35.43 -17.19 -33.28
CA GLU A 566 -35.41 -17.46 -34.73
C GLU A 566 -34.03 -17.16 -35.32
N ILE A 567 -33.41 -16.04 -34.93
CA ILE A 567 -32.05 -15.68 -35.40
C ILE A 567 -31.03 -16.67 -34.81
N ALA A 568 -31.20 -17.06 -33.55
CA ALA A 568 -30.34 -18.06 -32.90
C ALA A 568 -30.45 -19.44 -33.58
N HIS A 569 -31.64 -19.83 -34.00
CA HIS A 569 -31.84 -21.08 -34.75
C HIS A 569 -31.11 -21.03 -36.09
N VAL A 570 -31.22 -19.94 -36.85
CA VAL A 570 -30.49 -19.77 -38.11
C VAL A 570 -28.97 -19.73 -37.86
N TYR A 571 -28.51 -19.05 -36.81
CA TYR A 571 -27.11 -19.05 -36.41
C TYR A 571 -26.55 -20.47 -36.14
N LYS A 572 -27.33 -21.33 -35.47
CA LYS A 572 -26.94 -22.72 -35.16
C LYS A 572 -27.02 -23.65 -36.37
N THR A 573 -28.01 -23.46 -37.25
CA THR A 573 -28.35 -24.42 -38.33
C THR A 573 -27.81 -24.04 -39.70
N ASP A 574 -27.63 -22.75 -39.98
CA ASP A 574 -27.15 -22.21 -41.26
C ASP A 574 -26.34 -20.92 -41.04
N ARG A 575 -25.08 -21.10 -40.63
CA ARG A 575 -24.14 -20.00 -40.32
C ARG A 575 -23.92 -19.07 -41.51
N SER A 576 -23.87 -19.62 -42.72
CA SER A 576 -23.65 -18.85 -43.96
C SER A 576 -24.80 -17.90 -44.24
N ARG A 577 -26.05 -18.37 -44.10
CA ARG A 577 -27.24 -17.53 -44.26
C ARG A 577 -27.34 -16.46 -43.18
N TYR A 578 -27.03 -16.80 -41.93
CA TYR A 578 -26.94 -15.83 -40.84
C TYR A 578 -25.95 -14.71 -41.18
N GLU A 579 -24.71 -15.06 -41.54
CA GLU A 579 -23.68 -14.07 -41.85
C GLU A 579 -24.03 -13.20 -43.06
N SER A 580 -24.60 -13.79 -44.12
CA SER A 580 -25.05 -13.03 -45.29
C SER A 580 -26.11 -11.99 -44.91
N THR A 581 -27.10 -12.39 -44.11
CA THR A 581 -28.18 -11.51 -43.66
C THR A 581 -27.65 -10.42 -42.72
N ALA A 582 -26.77 -10.77 -41.78
CA ALA A 582 -26.15 -9.82 -40.86
C ALA A 582 -25.26 -8.80 -41.59
N ARG A 583 -24.51 -9.21 -42.62
CA ARG A 583 -23.74 -8.29 -43.49
C ARG A 583 -24.65 -7.35 -44.28
N GLU A 584 -25.76 -7.85 -44.82
CA GLU A 584 -26.74 -7.01 -45.52
C GLU A 584 -27.34 -5.96 -44.59
N TRP A 585 -27.74 -6.36 -43.38
CA TRP A 585 -28.25 -5.44 -42.36
C TRP A 585 -27.21 -4.40 -41.94
N THR A 586 -25.96 -4.82 -41.76
CA THR A 586 -24.86 -3.91 -41.45
C THR A 586 -24.72 -2.84 -42.54
N ARG A 587 -24.70 -3.24 -43.82
CA ARG A 587 -24.64 -2.29 -44.95
C ARG A 587 -25.84 -1.35 -45.03
N LYS A 588 -27.02 -1.83 -44.63
CA LYS A 588 -28.27 -1.08 -44.77
C LYS A 588 -28.50 -0.09 -43.63
N TYR A 589 -28.05 -0.41 -42.42
CA TYR A 589 -28.42 0.32 -41.20
C TYR A 589 -27.23 0.90 -40.44
N ALA A 590 -26.01 0.43 -40.69
CA ALA A 590 -24.82 0.77 -39.90
C ALA A 590 -23.64 1.29 -40.73
N ILE A 591 -23.75 1.46 -42.05
CA ILE A 591 -22.70 2.08 -42.87
C ILE A 591 -23.05 3.53 -43.20
#